data_AF-A0A094K2K1-F1
#
_entry.id   AF-A0A094K2K1-F1
#
_cell.length_a   1.000
_cell.length_b   1.000
_cell.length_c   1.000
_cell.angle_alpha   90.00
_cell.angle_beta   90.00
_cell.angle_gamma   90.00
#
_symmetry.space_group_name_H-M   'P 1'
#
loop_
_entity.id
_entity.type
_entity.pdbx_description
1 polymer ?
#
loop_
_entity_poly.entity_id
_entity_poly.type
_entity_poly.pdbx_seq_one_letter_code
_entity_poly.pdbx_strand_id
1 'polypeptide(L)'
;CREQVMEELERGDYFQKEIAANKDYLSLWKKAQEALLKSPVGLPRDMHESHAIVLMAYTMNSSLHSQLNWATSTAGSSPEHYRHNFSFKYFHFYLTTAIQILTQWQSSKENMGKRKCYRVHRGVKDLYIEAIVGSRVRFGRFTSTSHLWNEAQKFGNETLFTVTTCLGAAVQGFSYYTSEKEVLIPPYEIFLVKSFFRTQHGNRLHLHSVGNYSKYHC
;
A
#
# COMPACT_ATOMS: atom_id res chain seq x y z
N CYS A 1 -0.16 -17.53 -7.71
CA CYS A 1 0.51 -17.48 -9.02
C CYS A 1 1.74 -16.54 -9.13
N ARG A 2 2.45 -16.13 -8.05
CA ARG A 2 3.47 -15.04 -8.16
C ARG A 2 4.55 -15.31 -9.22
N GLU A 3 5.16 -16.49 -9.20
CA GLU A 3 6.23 -16.87 -10.13
C GLU A 3 5.75 -16.87 -11.58
N GLN A 4 4.57 -17.45 -11.85
CA GLN A 4 3.96 -17.46 -13.18
C GLN A 4 3.71 -16.05 -13.73
N VAL A 5 3.19 -15.14 -12.89
CA VAL A 5 2.94 -13.75 -13.34
C VAL A 5 4.25 -12.99 -13.56
N MET A 6 5.27 -13.22 -12.72
CA MET A 6 6.60 -12.65 -12.95
C MET A 6 7.19 -13.12 -14.27
N GLU A 7 7.13 -14.42 -14.56
CA GLU A 7 7.64 -15.00 -15.82
C GLU A 7 6.94 -14.42 -17.05
N GLU A 8 5.62 -14.26 -17.01
CA GLU A 8 4.85 -13.61 -18.08
C GLU A 8 5.21 -12.12 -18.25
N LEU A 9 5.43 -11.41 -17.14
CA LEU A 9 5.82 -10.01 -17.14
C LEU A 9 7.26 -9.78 -17.65
N GLU A 10 8.14 -10.76 -17.50
CA GLU A 10 9.51 -10.72 -18.02
C GLU A 10 9.59 -11.05 -19.51
N ARG A 11 8.69 -11.90 -20.01
CA ARG A 11 8.60 -12.26 -21.43
C ARG A 11 7.95 -11.19 -22.30
N GLY A 12 7.02 -10.43 -21.72
CA GLY A 12 6.22 -9.45 -22.43
C GLY A 12 6.58 -8.00 -22.10
N ASP A 13 5.97 -7.07 -22.83
CA ASP A 13 6.03 -5.63 -22.58
C ASP A 13 4.74 -5.12 -21.89
N TYR A 14 4.01 -6.02 -21.22
CA TYR A 14 2.69 -5.73 -20.66
C TYR A 14 2.68 -4.57 -19.67
N PHE A 15 3.65 -4.54 -18.76
CA PHE A 15 3.73 -3.47 -17.77
C PHE A 15 4.20 -2.16 -18.41
N GLN A 16 5.14 -2.22 -19.34
CA GLN A 16 5.61 -1.06 -20.11
C GLN A 16 4.45 -0.44 -20.92
N LYS A 17 3.61 -1.27 -21.54
CA LYS A 17 2.37 -0.84 -22.21
C LYS A 17 1.38 -0.20 -21.23
N GLU A 18 1.17 -0.79 -20.05
CA GLU A 18 0.30 -0.22 -19.00
C GLU A 18 0.78 1.18 -18.58
N ILE A 19 2.07 1.35 -18.32
CA ILE A 19 2.66 2.64 -17.95
C ILE A 19 2.63 3.64 -19.12
N ALA A 20 2.92 3.18 -20.34
CA ALA A 20 2.95 4.03 -21.54
C ALA A 20 1.56 4.47 -22.03
N ALA A 21 0.50 3.79 -21.61
CA ALA A 21 -0.88 4.16 -21.95
C ALA A 21 -1.30 5.53 -21.38
N ASN A 22 -0.59 6.02 -20.35
CA ASN A 22 -0.80 7.34 -19.78
C ASN A 22 0.52 8.13 -19.72
N LYS A 23 0.58 9.27 -20.43
CA LYS A 23 1.80 10.10 -20.53
C LYS A 23 2.29 10.61 -19.16
N ASP A 24 1.36 10.93 -18.25
CA ASP A 24 1.71 11.39 -16.92
C ASP A 24 2.32 10.26 -16.09
N TYR A 25 1.81 9.04 -16.23
CA TYR A 25 2.36 7.86 -15.57
C TYR A 25 3.71 7.46 -16.12
N LEU A 26 3.91 7.54 -17.44
CA LEU A 26 5.22 7.33 -18.05
C LEU A 26 6.26 8.35 -17.56
N SER A 27 5.86 9.63 -17.44
CA SER A 27 6.73 10.68 -16.90
C SER A 27 7.06 10.43 -15.43
N LEU A 28 6.05 10.06 -14.62
CA LEU A 28 6.22 9.71 -13.22
C LEU A 28 7.12 8.49 -13.02
N TRP A 29 6.97 7.46 -13.86
CA TRP A 29 7.80 6.26 -13.85
C TRP A 29 9.28 6.59 -14.04
N LYS A 30 9.61 7.42 -15.04
CA LYS A 30 10.99 7.88 -15.28
C LYS A 30 11.55 8.64 -14.08
N LYS A 31 10.76 9.53 -13.48
CA LYS A 31 11.15 10.25 -12.26
C LYS A 31 11.38 9.31 -11.08
N ALA A 32 10.56 8.27 -10.94
CA ALA A 32 10.70 7.26 -9.90
C ALA A 32 11.98 6.43 -10.10
N GLN A 33 12.33 6.09 -11.34
CA GLN A 33 13.62 5.45 -11.68
C GLN A 33 14.80 6.33 -11.27
N GLU A 34 14.79 7.61 -11.69
CA GLU A 34 15.84 8.57 -11.33
C GLU A 34 15.98 8.78 -9.82
N ALA A 35 14.85 8.81 -9.09
CA ALA A 35 14.84 8.94 -7.64
C ALA A 35 15.39 7.68 -6.95
N LEU A 36 15.05 6.49 -7.46
CA LEU A 36 15.57 5.23 -6.93
C LEU A 36 17.09 5.10 -7.10
N LEU A 37 17.64 5.52 -8.25
CA LEU A 37 19.09 5.53 -8.48
C LEU A 37 19.86 6.44 -7.50
N LYS A 38 19.20 7.47 -6.98
CA LYS A 38 19.77 8.39 -5.97
C LYS A 38 19.56 7.89 -4.54
N SER A 39 18.72 6.86 -4.34
CA SER A 39 18.48 6.28 -3.02
C SER A 39 19.64 5.38 -2.62
N PRO A 40 20.15 5.46 -1.37
CA PRO A 40 21.20 4.55 -0.88
C PRO A 40 20.68 3.14 -0.57
N VAL A 41 19.42 2.83 -0.89
CA VAL A 41 18.78 1.56 -0.52
C VAL A 41 19.29 0.41 -1.36
N GLY A 42 19.69 -0.69 -0.71
CA GLY A 42 19.93 -1.97 -1.38
C GLY A 42 18.63 -2.73 -1.62
N LEU A 43 18.51 -3.38 -2.77
CA LEU A 43 17.37 -4.26 -3.05
C LEU A 43 17.48 -5.57 -2.24
N PRO A 44 16.42 -5.98 -1.52
CA PRO A 44 16.31 -7.35 -1.02
C PRO A 44 16.49 -8.36 -2.17
N ARG A 45 17.04 -9.55 -1.86
CA ARG A 45 17.37 -10.58 -2.86
C ARG A 45 16.22 -10.91 -3.82
N ASP A 46 14.99 -10.97 -3.31
CA ASP A 46 13.80 -11.35 -4.08
C ASP A 46 13.09 -10.15 -4.74
N MET A 47 13.65 -8.93 -4.61
CA MET A 47 13.05 -7.70 -5.12
C MET A 47 13.66 -7.31 -6.48
N HIS A 48 12.84 -7.41 -7.54
CA HIS A 48 13.17 -6.85 -8.85
C HIS A 48 13.08 -5.32 -8.84
N GLU A 49 13.82 -4.66 -9.74
CA GLU A 49 13.84 -3.19 -9.84
C GLU A 49 12.42 -2.61 -10.02
N SER A 50 11.56 -3.25 -10.82
CA SER A 50 10.16 -2.83 -11.01
C SER A 50 9.37 -2.75 -9.71
N HIS A 51 9.62 -3.64 -8.73
CA HIS A 51 9.00 -3.55 -7.40
C HIS A 51 9.40 -2.26 -6.68
N ALA A 52 10.69 -1.93 -6.69
CA ALA A 52 11.23 -0.76 -6.03
C ALA A 52 10.78 0.55 -6.70
N ILE A 53 10.73 0.59 -8.04
CA ILE A 53 10.24 1.75 -8.79
C ILE A 53 8.74 1.97 -8.54
N VAL A 54 7.94 0.89 -8.48
CA VAL A 54 6.50 0.98 -8.16
C VAL A 54 6.26 1.57 -6.77
N LEU A 55 7.04 1.13 -5.76
CA LEU A 55 7.00 1.73 -4.43
C LEU A 55 7.36 3.22 -4.48
N MET A 56 8.47 3.57 -5.14
CA MET A 56 8.91 4.95 -5.29
C MET A 56 7.80 5.80 -5.94
N ALA A 57 7.28 5.38 -7.08
CA ALA A 57 6.23 6.08 -7.83
C ALA A 57 4.94 6.24 -7.01
N TYR A 58 4.54 5.24 -6.23
CA TYR A 58 3.34 5.30 -5.39
C TYR A 58 3.45 6.40 -4.31
N THR A 59 4.64 6.60 -3.76
CA THR A 59 4.89 7.61 -2.69
C THR A 59 5.19 9.02 -3.20
N MET A 60 5.38 9.21 -4.52
CA MET A 60 5.61 10.53 -5.09
C MET A 60 4.34 11.39 -5.07
N ASN A 61 4.52 12.70 -4.94
CA ASN A 61 3.42 13.67 -5.03
C ASN A 61 2.83 13.69 -6.46
N SER A 62 1.83 12.85 -6.67
CA SER A 62 1.14 12.64 -7.94
C SER A 62 -0.27 12.10 -7.70
N SER A 63 -1.10 12.09 -8.74
CA SER A 63 -2.43 11.49 -8.69
C SER A 63 -2.42 9.96 -8.80
N LEU A 64 -1.26 9.32 -8.94
CA LEU A 64 -1.15 7.87 -9.14
C LEU A 64 -1.76 7.08 -7.97
N HIS A 65 -1.33 7.38 -6.73
CA HIS A 65 -1.79 6.66 -5.56
C HIS A 65 -3.31 6.82 -5.35
N SER A 66 -3.86 8.02 -5.59
CA SER A 66 -5.29 8.28 -5.41
C SER A 66 -6.12 7.56 -6.48
N GLN A 67 -5.68 7.59 -7.74
CA GLN A 67 -6.35 6.88 -8.85
C GLN A 67 -6.27 5.35 -8.70
N LEU A 68 -5.10 4.82 -8.34
CA LEU A 68 -4.93 3.39 -8.04
C LEU A 68 -5.85 2.94 -6.91
N ASN A 69 -5.87 3.70 -5.80
CA ASN A 69 -6.67 3.37 -4.63
C ASN A 69 -8.17 3.47 -4.91
N TRP A 70 -8.61 4.42 -5.72
CA TRP A 70 -9.97 4.50 -6.21
C TRP A 70 -10.33 3.29 -7.06
N ALA A 71 -9.54 3.00 -8.10
CA ALA A 71 -9.75 1.87 -8.99
C ALA A 71 -9.76 0.54 -8.24
N THR A 72 -8.88 0.36 -7.24
CA THR A 72 -8.81 -0.86 -6.40
C THR A 72 -10.08 -1.02 -5.56
N SER A 73 -10.68 0.08 -5.10
CA SER A 73 -11.90 0.05 -4.29
C SER A 73 -13.13 -0.41 -5.08
N THR A 74 -13.14 -0.20 -6.41
CA THR A 74 -14.27 -0.57 -7.29
C THR A 74 -13.98 -1.79 -8.17
N ALA A 75 -12.71 -2.17 -8.34
CA ALA A 75 -12.26 -3.27 -9.18
C ALA A 75 -13.00 -4.60 -8.90
N GLY A 76 -13.35 -4.83 -7.63
CA GLY A 76 -13.99 -6.07 -7.20
C GLY A 76 -15.49 -6.19 -7.52
N SER A 77 -16.09 -5.21 -8.19
CA SER A 77 -17.54 -5.17 -8.49
C SER A 77 -17.99 -6.33 -9.37
N SER A 78 -17.25 -6.63 -10.44
CA SER A 78 -17.45 -7.83 -11.28
C SER A 78 -16.17 -8.18 -12.06
N PRO A 79 -16.02 -9.43 -12.55
CA PRO A 79 -14.91 -9.81 -13.43
C PRO A 79 -14.83 -8.94 -14.69
N GLU A 80 -15.96 -8.57 -15.29
CA GLU A 80 -16.05 -7.71 -16.47
C GLU A 80 -15.56 -6.29 -16.14
N HIS A 81 -16.01 -5.74 -15.00
CA HIS A 81 -15.55 -4.43 -14.56
C HIS A 81 -14.03 -4.41 -14.33
N TYR A 82 -13.48 -5.44 -13.70
CA TYR A 82 -12.03 -5.60 -13.55
C TYR A 82 -11.30 -5.64 -14.91
N ARG A 83 -11.80 -6.47 -15.84
CA ARG A 83 -11.17 -6.66 -17.15
C ARG A 83 -11.08 -5.33 -17.92
N HIS A 84 -12.17 -4.57 -17.96
CA HIS A 84 -12.32 -3.40 -18.81
C HIS A 84 -11.95 -2.06 -18.15
N ASN A 85 -12.10 -1.91 -16.84
CA ASN A 85 -11.94 -0.60 -16.17
C ASN A 85 -10.76 -0.53 -15.20
N PHE A 86 -10.14 -1.66 -14.84
CA PHE A 86 -8.96 -1.66 -13.98
C PHE A 86 -7.68 -1.58 -14.80
N SER A 87 -7.15 -0.36 -14.98
CA SER A 87 -5.95 -0.07 -15.78
C SER A 87 -4.62 -0.23 -15.04
N PHE A 88 -4.64 -0.72 -13.79
CA PHE A 88 -3.45 -0.86 -12.95
C PHE A 88 -3.14 -2.33 -12.62
N LYS A 89 -3.36 -3.26 -13.55
CA LYS A 89 -3.25 -4.70 -13.29
C LYS A 89 -1.84 -5.06 -12.82
N TYR A 90 -0.84 -4.60 -13.56
CA TYR A 90 0.55 -4.94 -13.31
C TYR A 90 1.17 -4.05 -12.24
N PHE A 91 0.81 -2.76 -12.20
CA PHE A 91 1.19 -1.89 -11.10
C PHE A 91 0.68 -2.41 -9.75
N HIS A 92 -0.59 -2.81 -9.67
CA HIS A 92 -1.17 -3.42 -8.46
C HIS A 92 -0.45 -4.72 -8.09
N PHE A 93 -0.13 -5.57 -9.08
CA PHE A 93 0.63 -6.81 -8.84
C PHE A 93 2.00 -6.50 -8.23
N TYR A 94 2.81 -5.68 -8.90
CA TYR A 94 4.14 -5.29 -8.42
C TYR A 94 4.07 -4.60 -7.05
N LEU A 95 3.12 -3.71 -6.81
CA LEU A 95 2.99 -3.04 -5.51
C LEU A 95 2.64 -4.06 -4.41
N THR A 96 1.75 -4.99 -4.72
CA THR A 96 1.34 -6.06 -3.80
C THR A 96 2.52 -6.97 -3.44
N THR A 97 3.24 -7.46 -4.43
CA THR A 97 4.38 -8.37 -4.22
C THR A 97 5.57 -7.64 -3.59
N ALA A 98 5.79 -6.36 -3.89
CA ALA A 98 6.80 -5.54 -3.24
C ALA A 98 6.58 -5.44 -1.73
N ILE A 99 5.34 -5.16 -1.30
CA ILE A 99 4.96 -5.16 0.12
C ILE A 99 5.22 -6.54 0.74
N GLN A 100 4.81 -7.62 0.09
CA GLN A 100 5.03 -8.99 0.60
C GLN A 100 6.51 -9.32 0.79
N ILE A 101 7.36 -8.97 -0.19
CA ILE A 101 8.81 -9.16 -0.12
C ILE A 101 9.40 -8.36 1.04
N LEU A 102 9.02 -7.09 1.18
CA LEU A 102 9.51 -6.24 2.27
C LEU A 102 9.06 -6.75 3.64
N THR A 103 7.80 -7.14 3.81
CA THR A 103 7.30 -7.69 5.08
C THR A 103 8.07 -8.95 5.48
N GLN A 104 8.37 -9.84 4.53
CA GLN A 104 9.17 -11.05 4.76
C GLN A 104 10.60 -10.71 5.16
N TRP A 105 11.26 -9.84 4.37
CA TRP A 105 12.64 -9.41 4.63
C TRP A 105 12.79 -8.64 5.96
N GLN A 106 11.79 -7.83 6.33
CA GLN A 106 11.77 -7.09 7.60
C GLN A 106 11.55 -8.02 8.79
N SER A 107 10.73 -9.08 8.63
CA SER A 107 10.50 -10.08 9.67
C SER A 107 11.72 -11.00 9.85
N SER A 108 12.42 -11.36 8.78
CA SER A 108 13.60 -12.25 8.86
C SER A 108 14.79 -11.60 9.56
N LYS A 109 14.84 -10.26 9.64
CA LYS A 109 15.88 -9.53 10.36
C LYS A 109 15.69 -9.53 11.88
N GLU A 110 14.46 -9.72 12.35
CA GLU A 110 14.16 -9.82 13.77
C GLU A 110 14.24 -11.29 14.15
N ASN A 111 15.35 -11.70 14.79
CA ASN A 111 15.70 -13.08 15.18
C ASN A 111 14.73 -13.73 16.21
N MET A 112 13.43 -13.42 16.16
CA MET A 112 12.42 -13.76 17.17
C MET A 112 11.35 -14.73 16.65
N GLY A 113 11.42 -15.18 15.40
CA GLY A 113 10.47 -16.16 14.81
C GLY A 113 9.02 -15.68 14.73
N LYS A 114 8.74 -14.43 15.11
CA LYS A 114 7.42 -13.80 15.06
C LYS A 114 7.35 -12.83 13.90
N ARG A 115 6.20 -12.79 13.22
CA ARG A 115 5.95 -11.80 12.17
C ARG A 115 6.01 -10.39 12.76
N LYS A 116 6.79 -9.51 12.13
CA LYS A 116 6.90 -8.12 12.55
C LYS A 116 5.57 -7.40 12.34
N CYS A 117 5.11 -6.70 13.36
CA CYS A 117 3.93 -5.85 13.29
C CYS A 117 4.31 -4.41 13.63
N TYR A 118 3.63 -3.46 12.99
CA TYR A 118 3.86 -2.04 13.14
C TYR A 118 2.66 -1.36 13.78
N ARG A 119 2.92 -0.46 14.74
CA ARG A 119 1.95 0.54 15.17
C ARG A 119 2.11 1.79 14.31
N VAL A 120 1.05 2.18 13.64
CA VAL A 120 1.05 3.22 12.61
C VAL A 120 -0.24 4.04 12.67
N HIS A 121 -0.22 5.17 11.99
CA HIS A 121 -1.24 6.19 12.07
C HIS A 121 -1.68 6.66 10.69
N ARG A 122 -2.97 6.99 10.55
CA ARG A 122 -3.53 7.57 9.32
C ARG A 122 -4.58 8.61 9.65
N GLY A 123 -4.35 9.83 9.19
CA GLY A 123 -5.36 10.87 9.10
C GLY A 123 -6.20 10.73 7.84
N VAL A 124 -7.47 11.07 7.96
CA VAL A 124 -8.41 11.17 6.85
C VAL A 124 -9.13 12.50 6.96
N LYS A 125 -9.02 13.28 5.89
CA LYS A 125 -9.69 14.57 5.74
C LYS A 125 -11.14 14.40 5.31
N ASP A 126 -12.00 15.32 5.73
CA ASP A 126 -13.39 15.49 5.26
C ASP A 126 -14.32 14.28 5.50
N LEU A 127 -13.90 13.28 6.28
CA LEU A 127 -14.67 12.07 6.57
C LEU A 127 -14.66 11.73 8.06
N TYR A 128 -15.85 11.49 8.61
CA TYR A 128 -16.08 11.05 9.99
C TYR A 128 -16.47 9.57 9.99
N ILE A 129 -15.47 8.70 9.87
CA ILE A 129 -15.70 7.25 9.75
C ILE A 129 -16.06 6.69 11.12
N GLU A 130 -17.05 5.82 11.15
CA GLU A 130 -17.47 5.11 12.35
C GLU A 130 -17.35 3.60 12.13
N ALA A 131 -17.10 2.86 13.20
CA ALA A 131 -17.09 1.41 13.14
C ALA A 131 -17.54 0.82 14.47
N ILE A 132 -18.19 -0.34 14.39
CA ILE A 132 -18.68 -1.07 15.56
C ILE A 132 -17.50 -1.79 16.21
N VAL A 133 -17.28 -1.54 17.51
CA VAL A 133 -16.25 -2.24 18.28
C VAL A 133 -16.51 -3.76 18.25
N GLY A 134 -15.46 -4.54 18.01
CA GLY A 134 -15.55 -5.99 17.84
C GLY A 134 -15.84 -6.46 16.41
N SER A 135 -16.20 -5.55 15.50
CA SER A 135 -16.37 -5.89 14.07
C SER A 135 -15.04 -6.08 13.35
N ARG A 136 -15.06 -6.87 12.26
CA ARG A 136 -13.94 -7.01 11.34
C ARG A 136 -14.12 -6.07 10.16
N VAL A 137 -13.09 -5.30 9.86
CA VAL A 137 -13.05 -4.30 8.78
C VAL A 137 -11.81 -4.48 7.91
N ARG A 138 -11.86 -3.92 6.71
CA ARG A 138 -10.74 -3.90 5.76
C ARG A 138 -10.79 -2.59 4.98
N PHE A 139 -9.63 -2.01 4.69
CA PHE A 139 -9.59 -0.79 3.87
C PHE A 139 -9.94 -1.05 2.40
N GLY A 140 -9.63 -2.23 1.88
CA GLY A 140 -9.99 -2.66 0.51
C GLY A 140 -9.16 -2.02 -0.59
N ARG A 141 -8.14 -1.25 -0.22
CA ARG A 141 -7.19 -0.53 -1.09
C ARG A 141 -5.85 -0.41 -0.37
N PHE A 142 -4.79 -0.05 -1.10
CA PHE A 142 -3.52 0.27 -0.44
C PHE A 142 -3.73 1.47 0.48
N THR A 143 -3.17 1.38 1.68
CA THR A 143 -3.40 2.36 2.72
C THR A 143 -2.08 2.85 3.27
N SER A 144 -1.70 4.07 2.87
CA SER A 144 -0.55 4.77 3.41
C SER A 144 -0.80 5.15 4.86
N THR A 145 0.16 4.83 5.71
CA THR A 145 0.16 5.14 7.14
C THR A 145 1.56 5.59 7.54
N SER A 146 1.70 6.28 8.67
CA SER A 146 2.99 6.71 9.19
C SER A 146 3.26 6.13 10.58
N HIS A 147 4.53 5.84 10.89
CA HIS A 147 4.94 5.65 12.28
C HIS A 147 4.74 6.89 13.15
N LEU A 148 4.72 8.06 12.52
CA LEU A 148 4.68 9.35 13.18
C LEU A 148 3.23 9.86 13.20
N TRP A 149 2.69 10.04 14.41
CA TRP A 149 1.34 10.56 14.61
C TRP A 149 1.12 11.92 13.95
N ASN A 150 2.08 12.83 14.13
CA ASN A 150 2.05 14.18 13.57
C ASN A 150 2.11 14.19 12.04
N GLU A 151 2.86 13.29 11.40
CA GLU A 151 2.85 13.16 9.94
C GLU A 151 1.49 12.67 9.44
N ALA A 152 0.89 11.69 10.12
CA ALA A 152 -0.44 11.20 9.77
C ALA A 152 -1.52 12.30 9.84
N GLN A 153 -1.43 13.22 10.80
CA GLN A 153 -2.39 14.33 10.97
C GLN A 153 -2.35 15.36 9.84
N LYS A 154 -1.24 15.48 9.09
CA LYS A 154 -1.15 16.37 7.92
C LYS A 154 -2.14 15.98 6.82
N PHE A 155 -2.57 14.71 6.80
CA PHE A 155 -3.51 14.16 5.84
C PHE A 155 -4.98 14.22 6.29
N GLY A 156 -5.24 14.79 7.47
CA GLY A 156 -6.58 14.97 8.03
C GLY A 156 -6.66 14.62 9.52
N ASN A 157 -7.67 15.16 10.20
CA ASN A 157 -7.85 15.01 11.64
C ASN A 157 -9.29 14.61 12.02
N GLU A 158 -10.21 14.68 11.06
CA GLU A 158 -11.63 14.35 11.16
C GLU A 158 -11.84 12.87 11.49
N THR A 159 -11.01 12.00 10.90
CA THR A 159 -10.80 10.63 11.39
C THR A 159 -9.32 10.35 11.52
N LEU A 160 -8.91 9.85 12.70
CA LEU A 160 -7.56 9.31 12.91
C LEU A 160 -7.62 7.84 13.27
N PHE A 161 -6.90 7.04 12.51
CA PHE A 161 -6.68 5.63 12.78
C PHE A 161 -5.35 5.45 13.52
N THR A 162 -5.38 4.64 14.58
CA THR A 162 -4.21 3.93 15.08
C THR A 162 -4.34 2.47 14.68
N VAL A 163 -3.41 1.98 13.88
CA VAL A 163 -3.46 0.64 13.30
C VAL A 163 -2.27 -0.16 13.80
N THR A 164 -2.51 -1.37 14.30
CA THR A 164 -1.50 -2.41 14.42
C THR A 164 -1.60 -3.30 13.19
N THR A 165 -0.71 -3.10 12.22
CA THR A 165 -0.62 -3.88 10.97
C THR A 165 0.48 -4.93 11.08
N CYS A 166 0.25 -6.12 10.57
CA CYS A 166 1.24 -7.20 10.50
C CYS A 166 1.53 -7.63 9.06
N LEU A 167 0.78 -7.11 8.08
CA LEU A 167 1.01 -7.33 6.65
C LEU A 167 1.48 -6.07 5.92
N GLY A 168 1.53 -4.93 6.62
CA GLY A 168 2.14 -3.71 6.13
C GLY A 168 3.66 -3.81 6.09
N ALA A 169 4.26 -3.06 5.17
CA ALA A 169 5.71 -2.97 5.03
C ALA A 169 6.17 -1.53 5.27
N ALA A 170 7.25 -1.34 6.03
CA ALA A 170 7.89 -0.03 6.11
C ALA A 170 8.60 0.26 4.77
N VAL A 171 8.21 1.33 4.09
CA VAL A 171 8.69 1.65 2.73
C VAL A 171 9.69 2.80 2.71
N GLN A 172 10.19 3.23 3.87
CA GLN A 172 11.06 4.41 3.99
C GLN A 172 12.27 4.41 3.01
N GLY A 173 12.91 3.26 2.77
CA GLY A 173 14.03 3.16 1.82
C GLY A 173 13.62 3.27 0.35
N PHE A 174 12.34 3.06 0.06
CA PHE A 174 11.73 3.03 -1.27
C PHE A 174 10.67 4.13 -1.43
N SER A 175 10.71 5.17 -0.60
CA SER A 175 9.76 6.27 -0.60
C SER A 175 10.45 7.55 -1.03
N TYR A 176 9.74 8.36 -1.83
CA TYR A 176 10.19 9.68 -2.23
C TYR A 176 10.26 10.64 -1.03
N TYR A 177 9.35 10.49 -0.06
CA TYR A 177 9.29 11.29 1.16
C TYR A 177 9.69 10.46 2.38
N THR A 178 10.99 10.16 2.52
CA THR A 178 11.51 9.34 3.61
C THR A 178 11.21 9.89 5.02
N SER A 179 10.92 11.19 5.15
CA SER A 179 10.51 11.84 6.40
C SER A 179 9.14 11.39 6.89
N GLU A 180 8.25 10.92 6.01
CA GLU A 180 6.91 10.48 6.38
C GLU A 180 6.90 9.15 7.13
N LYS A 181 8.04 8.43 7.16
CA LYS A 181 8.17 7.12 7.84
C LYS A 181 7.02 6.18 7.47
N GLU A 182 6.73 6.13 6.18
CA GLU A 182 5.54 5.47 5.66
C GLU A 182 5.62 3.95 5.86
N VAL A 183 4.50 3.38 6.31
CA VAL A 183 4.19 1.96 6.26
C VAL A 183 2.99 1.79 5.35
N LEU A 184 3.16 1.00 4.29
CA LEU A 184 2.12 0.75 3.32
C LEU A 184 1.38 -0.54 3.65
N ILE A 185 0.08 -0.44 3.92
CA ILE A 185 -0.80 -1.56 4.23
C ILE A 185 -1.43 -2.10 2.94
N PRO A 186 -1.36 -3.42 2.67
CA PRO A 186 -1.95 -4.01 1.48
C PRO A 186 -3.50 -4.06 1.56
N PRO A 187 -4.20 -4.12 0.42
CA PRO A 187 -5.66 -4.04 0.36
C PRO A 187 -6.39 -5.21 1.03
N TYR A 188 -5.70 -6.33 1.27
CA TYR A 188 -6.28 -7.59 1.75
C TYR A 188 -6.18 -7.79 3.27
N GLU A 189 -5.51 -6.92 4.03
CA GLU A 189 -5.38 -7.09 5.48
C GLU A 189 -6.72 -6.83 6.21
N ILE A 190 -7.12 -7.74 7.10
CA ILE A 190 -8.32 -7.60 7.93
C ILE A 190 -7.92 -7.11 9.32
N PHE A 191 -8.71 -6.18 9.84
CA PHE A 191 -8.54 -5.61 11.15
C PHE A 191 -9.76 -5.83 12.04
N LEU A 192 -9.54 -6.10 13.32
CA LEU A 192 -10.53 -6.02 14.37
C LEU A 192 -10.59 -4.58 14.91
N VAL A 193 -11.80 -4.03 15.01
CA VAL A 193 -12.03 -2.73 15.65
C VAL A 193 -11.92 -2.90 17.16
N LYS A 194 -10.82 -2.44 17.76
CA LYS A 194 -10.56 -2.55 19.20
C LYS A 194 -11.26 -1.46 20.00
N SER A 195 -11.35 -0.26 19.44
CA SER A 195 -12.09 0.84 20.05
C SER A 195 -12.44 1.90 19.02
N PHE A 196 -13.51 2.64 19.32
CA PHE A 196 -14.00 3.78 18.56
C PHE A 196 -14.40 4.87 19.56
N PHE A 197 -13.94 6.09 19.33
CA PHE A 197 -14.29 7.26 20.14
C PHE A 197 -14.67 8.42 19.23
N ARG A 198 -15.80 9.07 19.53
CA ARG A 198 -16.11 10.40 19.00
C ARG A 198 -15.48 11.44 19.91
N THR A 199 -14.72 12.37 19.35
CA THR A 199 -14.13 13.49 20.09
C THR A 199 -14.60 14.82 19.50
N GLN A 200 -14.41 15.92 20.22
CA GLN A 200 -14.66 17.26 19.68
C GLN A 200 -13.79 17.57 18.44
N HIS A 201 -12.68 16.86 18.26
CA HIS A 201 -11.72 17.04 17.18
C HIS A 201 -11.78 15.91 16.12
N GLY A 202 -12.89 15.15 16.07
CA GLY A 202 -13.09 14.06 15.12
C GLY A 202 -13.10 12.66 15.73
N ASN A 203 -13.22 11.65 14.87
CA ASN A 203 -13.31 10.25 15.25
C ASN A 203 -11.92 9.62 15.44
N ARG A 204 -11.81 8.71 16.40
CA ARG A 204 -10.59 7.95 16.70
C ARG A 204 -10.91 6.46 16.62
N LEU A 205 -10.18 5.73 15.78
CA LEU A 205 -10.32 4.29 15.61
C LEU A 205 -9.02 3.56 15.92
N HIS A 206 -9.13 2.49 16.70
CA HIS A 206 -8.02 1.58 16.94
C HIS A 206 -8.30 0.25 16.24
N LEU A 207 -7.42 -0.11 15.32
CA LEU A 207 -7.53 -1.30 14.49
C LEU A 207 -6.37 -2.25 14.79
N HIS A 208 -6.65 -3.55 14.88
CA HIS A 208 -5.62 -4.58 15.08
C HIS A 208 -5.75 -5.65 14.01
N SER A 209 -4.66 -5.92 13.29
CA SER A 209 -4.55 -7.01 12.31
C SER A 209 -5.00 -8.34 12.92
N VAL A 210 -5.87 -9.05 12.19
CA VAL A 210 -6.39 -10.37 12.59
C VAL A 210 -6.37 -11.38 11.43
N GLY A 211 -5.76 -11.03 10.30
CA GLY A 211 -5.62 -11.93 9.16
C GLY A 211 -5.67 -11.20 7.82
N ASN A 212 -5.97 -11.95 6.77
CA ASN A 212 -6.18 -11.41 5.42
C ASN A 212 -7.35 -12.09 4.73
N TYR A 213 -7.88 -11.41 3.71
CA TYR A 213 -8.88 -11.96 2.81
C TYR A 213 -8.81 -11.26 1.46
N SER A 214 -8.86 -12.08 0.41
CA SER A 214 -9.02 -11.66 -0.98
C SER A 214 -10.15 -12.45 -1.60
N LYS A 215 -11.02 -11.78 -2.34
CA LYS A 215 -12.06 -12.44 -3.15
C LYS A 215 -11.48 -13.01 -4.44
N TYR A 216 -10.44 -12.38 -4.98
CA TYR A 216 -9.83 -12.72 -6.25
C TYR A 216 -8.45 -13.32 -6.00
N HIS A 217 -8.22 -14.45 -6.67
CA HIS A 217 -6.95 -15.14 -6.73
C HIS A 217 -6.68 -15.48 -8.18
N CYS A 218 -5.40 -15.52 -8.51
CA CYS A 218 -4.91 -16.29 -9.63
C CYS A 218 -4.62 -17.71 -9.14
#